data_AF-A0A520TB96-F1
#
_entry.id   AF-A0A520TB96-F1
#
_cell.length_a   1.000
_cell.length_b   1.000
_cell.length_c   1.000
_cell.angle_alpha   90.00
_cell.angle_beta   90.00
_cell.angle_gamma   90.00
#
_symmetry.space_group_name_H-M   'P 1'
#
loop_
_entity.id
_entity.type
_entity.pdbx_description
1 polymer ?
#
loop_
_entity_poly.entity_id
_entity_poly.type
_entity_poly.pdbx_seq_one_letter_code
_entity_poly.pdbx_strand_id
1 'polypeptide(L)'
;MNKLYILCFCALSLASCSTLTEGIKVPITEVDDYYLCFPEGDPDYSKMNVQDRTYLLKELLLEIDSRNLNCEERFKNIKTVQEDFKEINQRDLNEKLGICRTNSNVPCRYE
;
A
#
# COMPACT_ATOMS: atom_id res chain seq x y z
N MET A 1 43.30 -1.50 34.96
CA MET A 1 41.83 -1.47 34.81
C MET A 1 41.31 -0.49 33.75
N ASN A 2 42.13 0.32 33.07
CA ASN A 2 41.64 1.29 32.07
C ASN A 2 41.49 0.76 30.63
N LYS A 3 42.02 -0.42 30.29
CA LYS A 3 41.94 -0.97 28.92
C LYS A 3 40.62 -1.68 28.61
N LEU A 4 39.87 -2.11 29.63
CA LEU A 4 38.59 -2.81 29.45
C LEU A 4 37.44 -1.85 29.14
N TYR A 5 37.46 -0.64 29.73
CA TYR A 5 36.43 0.37 29.51
C TYR A 5 36.46 0.97 28.10
N ILE A 6 37.64 1.09 27.48
CA ILE A 6 37.79 1.62 26.12
C ILE A 6 37.20 0.65 25.08
N LEU A 7 37.36 -0.65 25.28
CA LEU A 7 36.79 -1.69 24.41
C LEU A 7 35.25 -1.75 24.50
N CYS A 8 34.66 -1.48 25.68
CA CYS A 8 33.21 -1.39 25.82
C CYS A 8 32.61 -0.15 25.15
N PHE A 9 33.33 0.98 25.12
CA PHE A 9 32.83 2.22 24.51
C PHE A 9 32.85 2.16 22.98
N CYS A 10 33.81 1.48 22.36
CA CYS A 10 33.84 1.27 20.91
C CYS A 10 32.76 0.28 20.41
N ALA A 11 32.29 -0.64 21.25
CA ALA A 11 31.24 -1.59 20.88
C ALA A 11 29.85 -0.93 20.84
N LEU A 12 29.60 0.11 21.64
CA LEU A 12 28.33 0.85 21.62
C LEU A 12 28.19 1.80 20.41
N SER A 13 29.30 2.25 19.82
CA SER A 13 29.29 3.17 18.67
C SER A 13 28.98 2.52 17.31
N LEU A 14 28.85 1.19 17.25
CA LEU A 14 28.49 0.47 16.01
C LEU A 14 27.00 0.13 15.92
N ALA A 15 26.20 0.47 16.94
CA ALA A 15 24.76 0.17 16.98
C ALA A 15 23.88 1.27 16.37
N SER A 16 24.45 2.34 15.84
CA SER A 16 23.73 3.23 14.92
C SER A 16 23.82 2.63 13.51
N CYS A 17 23.11 1.52 13.31
CA CYS A 17 22.65 1.16 11.98
C CYS A 17 21.68 2.27 11.59
N SER A 18 22.16 3.22 10.79
CA SER A 18 21.28 4.10 10.04
C SER A 18 20.27 3.21 9.35
N THR A 19 19.01 3.27 9.77
CA THR A 19 17.89 2.82 8.97
C THR A 19 17.91 3.71 7.74
N LEU A 20 18.73 3.33 6.76
CA LEU A 20 18.60 3.78 5.39
C LEU A 20 17.23 3.24 5.00
N THR A 21 16.22 4.12 5.03
CA THR A 21 14.94 3.85 4.42
C THR A 21 15.27 3.33 3.03
N GLU A 22 14.94 2.07 2.78
CA GLU A 22 15.19 1.41 1.51
C GLU A 22 14.32 2.13 0.48
N GLY A 23 14.79 3.26 -0.04
CA GLY A 23 14.23 3.86 -1.23
C GLY A 23 14.22 2.78 -2.31
N ILE A 24 13.15 2.77 -3.10
CA ILE A 24 12.85 1.79 -4.17
C ILE A 24 14.15 1.24 -4.75
N LYS A 25 14.55 0.06 -4.30
CA LYS A 25 15.89 -0.50 -4.58
C LYS A 25 16.07 -0.94 -6.02
N VAL A 26 15.02 -0.82 -6.82
CA VAL A 26 14.88 -1.37 -8.16
C VAL A 26 14.76 -0.19 -9.14
N PRO A 27 15.43 -0.21 -10.29
CA PRO A 27 15.24 0.79 -11.34
C PRO A 27 13.75 0.95 -11.68
N ILE A 28 13.30 2.17 -11.95
CA ILE A 28 11.88 2.44 -12.29
C ILE A 28 11.43 1.64 -13.51
N THR A 29 12.33 1.33 -14.43
CA THR A 29 12.09 0.48 -15.60
C THR A 29 11.74 -0.96 -15.25
N GLU A 30 12.00 -1.41 -14.03
CA GLU A 30 11.80 -2.78 -13.56
C GLU A 30 10.65 -2.91 -12.54
N VAL A 31 10.04 -1.79 -12.13
CA VAL A 31 8.89 -1.82 -11.20
C VAL A 31 7.63 -2.31 -11.92
N ASP A 32 6.74 -2.96 -11.19
CA ASP A 32 5.51 -3.51 -11.74
C ASP A 32 4.45 -2.44 -12.06
N ASP A 33 3.47 -2.82 -12.88
CA ASP A 33 2.38 -1.92 -13.30
C ASP A 33 1.56 -1.38 -12.10
N TYR A 34 1.47 -2.15 -11.01
CA TYR A 34 0.66 -1.76 -9.86
C TYR A 34 1.33 -0.61 -9.10
N TYR A 35 2.64 -0.73 -8.86
CA TYR A 35 3.44 0.33 -8.26
C TYR A 35 3.48 1.59 -9.13
N LEU A 36 3.61 1.45 -10.45
CA LEU A 36 3.53 2.59 -11.38
C LEU A 36 2.22 3.36 -11.21
N CYS A 37 1.09 2.64 -11.16
CA CYS A 37 -0.23 3.24 -11.11
C CYS A 37 -0.65 3.71 -9.72
N PHE A 38 -0.15 3.07 -8.66
CA PHE A 38 -0.54 3.33 -7.27
C PHE A 38 0.67 3.37 -6.32
N PRO A 39 1.63 4.28 -6.53
CA PRO A 39 2.84 4.33 -5.71
C PRO A 39 2.53 4.69 -4.25
N GLU A 40 1.41 5.35 -3.97
CA GLU A 40 0.96 5.65 -2.60
C GLU A 40 0.60 4.41 -1.76
N GLY A 41 0.34 3.28 -2.40
CA GLY A 41 0.15 2.00 -1.71
C GLY A 41 1.43 1.49 -1.05
N ASP A 42 2.59 2.01 -1.45
CA ASP A 42 3.88 1.64 -0.89
C ASP A 42 4.23 2.50 0.35
N PRO A 43 4.52 1.87 1.50
CA PRO A 43 4.88 2.59 2.71
C PRO A 43 6.13 3.47 2.59
N ASP A 44 7.08 3.12 1.73
CA ASP A 44 8.32 3.86 1.57
C ASP A 44 8.09 5.11 0.70
N TYR A 45 7.25 5.01 -0.34
CA TYR A 45 6.77 6.19 -1.09
C TYR A 45 6.04 7.17 -0.17
N SER A 46 5.16 6.66 0.70
CA SER A 46 4.35 7.50 1.60
C SER A 46 5.18 8.25 2.65
N LYS A 47 6.34 7.71 3.05
CA LYS A 47 7.26 8.32 4.02
C LYS A 47 8.25 9.30 3.38
N MET A 48 8.38 9.32 2.06
CA MET A 48 9.25 10.27 1.37
C MET A 48 8.80 11.70 1.61
N ASN A 49 9.77 12.63 1.64
CA ASN A 49 9.44 14.04 1.67
C ASN A 49 8.78 14.49 0.35
N VAL A 50 8.12 15.64 0.38
CA VAL A 50 7.34 16.14 -0.77
C VAL A 50 8.19 16.31 -2.04
N GLN A 51 9.45 16.74 -1.89
CA GLN A 51 10.35 16.97 -3.00
C GLN A 51 10.72 15.65 -3.68
N ASP A 52 11.15 14.65 -2.91
CA ASP A 52 11.54 13.33 -3.42
C ASP A 52 10.37 12.61 -4.08
N ARG A 53 9.18 12.66 -3.47
CA ARG A 53 7.95 12.13 -4.10
C ARG A 53 7.67 12.80 -5.44
N THR A 54 7.87 14.12 -5.53
CA THR A 54 7.62 14.86 -6.77
C THR A 54 8.59 14.46 -7.88
N TYR A 55 9.87 14.20 -7.55
CA TYR A 55 10.84 13.71 -8.52
C TYR A 55 10.48 12.31 -9.00
N LEU A 56 10.25 11.40 -8.06
CA LEU A 56 9.89 10.03 -8.37
C LEU A 56 8.60 9.96 -9.19
N LEU A 57 7.57 10.73 -8.83
CA LEU A 57 6.32 10.77 -9.58
C LEU A 57 6.53 11.16 -11.04
N LYS A 58 7.45 12.09 -11.34
CA LYS A 58 7.79 12.43 -12.73
C LYS A 58 8.39 11.25 -13.46
N GLU A 59 9.31 10.52 -12.83
CA GLU A 59 9.93 9.35 -13.43
C GLU A 59 8.93 8.21 -13.66
N LEU A 60 8.02 7.96 -12.70
CA LEU A 60 6.93 7.00 -12.86
C LEU A 60 6.01 7.37 -14.03
N LEU A 61 5.66 8.64 -14.17
CA LEU A 61 4.81 9.11 -15.28
C LEU A 61 5.47 8.92 -16.64
N LEU A 62 6.79 9.14 -16.74
CA LEU A 62 7.54 8.87 -17.97
C LEU A 62 7.56 7.37 -18.30
N GLU A 63 7.70 6.52 -17.30
CA GLU A 63 7.66 5.06 -17.50
C GLU A 63 6.27 4.57 -17.92
N ILE A 64 5.21 5.11 -17.31
CA ILE A 64 3.81 4.84 -17.71
C ILE A 64 3.60 5.18 -19.18
N ASP A 65 4.06 6.36 -19.62
CA ASP A 65 3.96 6.81 -21.01
C ASP A 65 4.80 5.91 -21.93
N SER A 66 6.04 5.59 -21.54
CA SER A 66 6.93 4.69 -22.28
C SER A 66 6.32 3.29 -22.47
N ARG A 67 5.58 2.79 -21.47
CA ARG A 67 4.87 1.50 -21.54
C ARG A 67 3.51 1.60 -22.24
N ASN A 68 3.04 2.80 -22.59
CA ASN A 68 1.68 3.06 -23.04
C ASN A 68 0.65 2.43 -22.07
N LEU A 69 0.92 2.53 -20.77
CA LEU A 69 0.14 1.88 -19.71
C LEU A 69 -1.09 2.73 -19.36
N ASN A 70 -2.28 2.19 -19.57
CA ASN A 70 -3.53 2.79 -19.09
C ASN A 70 -3.90 2.18 -17.73
N CYS A 71 -3.59 2.90 -16.65
CA CYS A 71 -3.84 2.46 -15.28
C CYS A 71 -5.32 2.17 -14.98
N GLU A 72 -6.24 2.98 -15.51
CA GLU A 72 -7.68 2.79 -15.30
C GLU A 72 -8.16 1.47 -15.93
N GLU A 73 -7.80 1.25 -17.20
CA GLU A 73 -8.19 0.03 -17.92
C GLU A 73 -7.49 -1.22 -17.35
N ARG A 74 -6.21 -1.09 -16.98
CA ARG A 74 -5.39 -2.17 -16.42
C ARG A 74 -5.98 -2.71 -15.13
N PHE A 75 -6.51 -1.83 -14.29
CA PHE A 75 -6.96 -2.15 -12.93
C PHE A 75 -8.46 -1.98 -12.72
N LYS A 76 -9.26 -1.85 -13.79
CA LYS A 76 -10.73 -1.70 -13.74
C LYS A 76 -11.47 -2.80 -12.96
N ASN A 77 -10.87 -3.99 -12.84
CA ASN A 77 -11.45 -5.14 -12.16
C ASN A 77 -10.96 -5.29 -10.72
N ILE A 78 -10.05 -4.43 -10.25
CA ILE A 78 -9.68 -4.39 -8.84
C ILE A 78 -10.85 -3.77 -8.10
N LYS A 79 -11.45 -4.54 -7.19
CA LYS A 79 -12.46 -4.01 -6.27
C LYS A 79 -11.87 -2.83 -5.52
N THR A 80 -12.50 -1.68 -5.63
CA THR A 80 -12.08 -0.51 -4.87
C THR A 80 -12.53 -0.65 -3.42
N VAL A 81 -11.79 -0.04 -2.49
CA VAL A 81 -12.19 0.07 -1.08
C VAL A 81 -13.62 0.64 -0.96
N GLN A 82 -14.02 1.52 -1.86
CA GLN A 82 -15.37 2.07 -1.93
C GLN A 82 -16.44 1.01 -2.26
N GLU A 83 -16.16 0.09 -3.17
CA GLU A 83 -17.06 -1.02 -3.50
C GLU A 83 -17.20 -1.99 -2.33
N ASP A 84 -16.10 -2.28 -1.63
CA ASP A 84 -16.13 -3.11 -0.42
C ASP A 84 -16.95 -2.44 0.71
N PHE A 85 -16.78 -1.13 0.93
CA PHE A 85 -17.61 -0.41 1.91
C PHE A 85 -19.09 -0.36 1.52
N LYS A 86 -19.41 -0.23 0.22
CA LYS A 86 -20.80 -0.32 -0.24
C LYS A 86 -21.39 -1.71 0.03
N GLU A 87 -20.63 -2.78 -0.21
CA GLU A 87 -21.07 -4.15 0.06
C GLU A 87 -21.31 -4.38 1.57
N ILE A 88 -20.39 -3.92 2.41
CA ILE A 88 -20.51 -3.99 3.88
C ILE A 88 -21.72 -3.20 4.36
N ASN A 89 -21.85 -1.94 3.95
CA ASN A 89 -22.98 -1.11 4.33
C ASN A 89 -24.31 -1.71 3.88
N GLN A 90 -24.37 -2.28 2.67
CA GLN A 90 -25.58 -2.93 2.18
C GLN A 90 -25.91 -4.18 3.00
N ARG A 91 -24.91 -4.95 3.41
CA ARG A 91 -25.07 -6.13 4.28
C ARG A 91 -25.62 -5.73 5.65
N ASP A 92 -25.01 -4.73 6.29
CA ASP A 92 -25.45 -4.19 7.58
C ASP A 92 -26.86 -3.59 7.49
N LEU A 93 -27.17 -2.91 6.39
CA LEU A 93 -28.50 -2.35 6.14
C LEU A 93 -29.53 -3.48 5.99
N ASN A 94 -29.21 -4.54 5.25
CA ASN A 94 -30.11 -5.69 5.08
C ASN A 94 -30.36 -6.42 6.40
N GLU A 95 -29.33 -6.56 7.26
CA GLU A 95 -29.46 -7.14 8.60
C GLU A 95 -30.37 -6.28 9.49
N LYS A 96 -30.12 -4.96 9.56
CA LYS A 96 -30.93 -4.02 10.35
C LYS A 96 -32.38 -3.90 9.87
N LEU A 97 -32.60 -3.99 8.56
CA LEU A 97 -33.94 -3.91 7.95
C LEU A 97 -34.68 -5.25 7.98
N GLY A 98 -34.04 -6.33 8.43
CA GLY A 98 -34.63 -7.67 8.42
C GLY A 98 -34.96 -8.19 7.01
N ILE A 99 -34.22 -7.73 5.99
CA ILE A 99 -34.44 -8.16 4.61
C ILE A 99 -33.75 -9.51 4.43
N CYS A 100 -34.49 -10.60 4.66
CA CYS A 100 -34.02 -11.92 4.25
C CYS A 100 -33.95 -12.01 2.73
N ARG A 101 -33.01 -12.80 2.22
CA ARG A 101 -33.02 -13.22 0.82
C ARG A 101 -34.33 -13.97 0.54
N THR A 102 -35.20 -13.36 -0.25
CA THR A 102 -36.52 -13.87 -0.66
C THR A 102 -36.49 -15.13 -1.54
N ASN A 103 -35.29 -15.68 -1.84
CA ASN A 103 -35.11 -16.82 -2.73
C ASN A 103 -35.05 -18.20 -2.03
N SER A 104 -35.31 -18.28 -0.73
CA SER A 104 -35.45 -19.56 -0.04
C SER A 104 -36.90 -19.74 0.42
N ASN A 105 -37.53 -20.84 0.04
CA ASN A 105 -38.85 -21.30 0.53
C ASN A 105 -38.84 -21.68 2.02
N VAL A 106 -38.05 -20.99 2.84
CA VAL A 106 -37.83 -21.22 4.26
C VAL A 106 -38.22 -19.94 5.00
N PRO A 107 -38.97 -20.02 6.11
CA PRO A 107 -39.27 -18.85 6.91
C PRO A 107 -37.97 -18.18 7.37
N CYS A 108 -37.90 -16.86 7.23
CA CYS A 108 -36.88 -16.04 7.85
C CYS A 108 -36.66 -16.45 9.30
N ARG A 109 -35.45 -16.90 9.64
CA ARG A 109 -35.03 -17.05 11.02
C ARG A 109 -34.00 -15.98 11.31
N TYR A 110 -34.30 -15.15 12.29
CA TYR A 110 -33.33 -14.28 12.94
C TYR A 110 -32.70 -15.11 14.06
N GLU A 111 -31.38 -15.24 14.08
CA GLU A 111 -30.66 -15.72 15.27
C GLU A 111 -30.58 -14.60 16.31
#